data_AF-A0A7W7WE04-F1
#
_entry.id   AF-A0A7W7WE04-F1
#
_cell.length_a   1.000
_cell.length_b   1.000
_cell.length_c   1.000
_cell.angle_alpha   90.00
_cell.angle_beta   90.00
_cell.angle_gamma   90.00
#
_symmetry.space_group_name_H-M   'P 1'
#
loop_
_entity.id
_entity.type
_entity.pdbx_description
1 polymer ?
#
loop_
_entity_poly.entity_id
_entity_poly.type
_entity_poly.pdbx_seq_one_letter_code
_entity_poly.pdbx_strand_id
1 'polypeptide(L)'
;MRAATSARRAHHTSYVRPTWGLGTEVQYRRVDNWIEDLPVVLRWHSDAANPLFRLSVDQGNAPIGTYNQPANQRVMQNGPTAVGVYKSSGDQTSNYINALFPASGSILERREVGGWTVADAGSMYFAYKLMKPGTWYHQTPNDPANKVKTTSQTHPTASLSYSYDILRSQADKNGWVLDTADASAYADLDAFASALIGTTSMDVSHLEDANPRLVYHSLSGDDLDITFDSASQAPGATHLVNGTAIDYDSFVLDRRFGAGSDRSGEFGERRGYPTSRRAEARTSMACPCWSTAAPGGDEGVRPARDQLGLVLREAVDVAEQSLPVGRRVRP
;
A
#
# COMPACT_ATOMS: atom_id res chain seq x y z
N MET A 1 -38.40 1.25 -26.81
CA MET A 1 -36.95 0.99 -26.81
C MET A 1 -36.48 0.91 -25.37
N ARG A 2 -36.10 -0.28 -24.88
CA ARG A 2 -35.41 -0.42 -23.59
C ARG A 2 -33.92 -0.26 -23.88
N ALA A 3 -33.27 0.72 -23.27
CA ALA A 3 -31.83 0.85 -23.32
C ALA A 3 -31.22 -0.42 -22.71
N ALA A 4 -30.43 -1.16 -23.50
CA ALA A 4 -29.63 -2.23 -22.97
C ALA A 4 -28.60 -1.61 -22.02
N THR A 5 -28.79 -1.82 -20.72
CA THR A 5 -27.78 -1.51 -19.71
C THR A 5 -26.58 -2.41 -20.01
N SER A 6 -25.58 -1.88 -20.71
CA SER A 6 -24.32 -2.58 -20.93
C SER A 6 -23.72 -2.88 -19.56
N ALA A 7 -23.82 -4.13 -19.11
CA ALA A 7 -23.07 -4.63 -17.97
C ALA A 7 -21.58 -4.37 -18.23
N ARG A 8 -20.94 -3.67 -17.30
CA ARG A 8 -19.56 -3.19 -17.44
C ARG A 8 -18.60 -4.18 -16.76
N ARG A 9 -17.37 -4.36 -17.25
CA ARG A 9 -16.44 -5.43 -16.82
C ARG A 9 -15.18 -4.85 -16.16
N ALA A 10 -15.00 -5.13 -14.87
CA ALA A 10 -13.69 -4.98 -14.22
C ALA A 10 -12.84 -6.23 -14.49
N HIS A 11 -11.53 -6.07 -14.63
CA HIS A 11 -10.59 -7.18 -14.76
C HIS A 11 -9.64 -7.15 -13.57
N HIS A 12 -9.61 -8.25 -12.81
CA HIS A 12 -8.71 -8.39 -11.68
C HIS A 12 -7.47 -9.16 -12.11
N THR A 13 -6.30 -8.68 -11.69
CA THR A 13 -5.04 -9.39 -11.90
C THR A 13 -4.42 -9.65 -10.54
N SER A 14 -3.83 -10.83 -10.38
CA SER A 14 -3.19 -11.20 -9.12
C SER A 14 -1.99 -12.08 -9.40
N TYR A 15 -0.90 -11.77 -8.73
CA TYR A 15 0.31 -12.57 -8.69
C TYR A 15 0.47 -13.10 -7.28
N VAL A 16 0.33 -14.42 -7.14
CA VAL A 16 0.24 -15.08 -5.84
C VAL A 16 1.39 -16.06 -5.69
N ARG A 17 2.09 -15.94 -4.56
CA ARG A 17 3.12 -16.86 -4.06
C ARG A 17 2.60 -17.51 -2.77
N PRO A 18 3.24 -18.58 -2.27
CA PRO A 18 2.82 -19.22 -1.02
C PRO A 18 2.84 -18.30 0.21
N THR A 19 3.68 -17.26 0.21
CA THR A 19 3.92 -16.39 1.37
C THR A 19 3.53 -14.93 1.14
N TRP A 20 3.14 -14.54 -0.07
CA TRP A 20 2.71 -13.18 -0.39
C TRP A 20 1.94 -13.12 -1.71
N GLY A 21 1.26 -12.00 -1.96
CA GLY A 21 0.59 -11.77 -3.22
C GLY A 21 0.35 -10.29 -3.51
N LEU A 22 0.44 -9.95 -4.79
CA LEU A 22 0.14 -8.63 -5.35
C LEU A 22 -1.13 -8.73 -6.17
N GLY A 23 -2.17 -8.03 -5.75
CA GLY A 23 -3.42 -7.87 -6.48
C GLY A 23 -3.55 -6.46 -7.03
N THR A 24 -3.95 -6.34 -8.29
CA THR A 24 -4.35 -5.07 -8.88
C THR A 24 -5.71 -5.16 -9.57
N GLU A 25 -6.43 -4.04 -9.56
CA GLU A 25 -7.68 -3.89 -10.29
C GLU A 25 -7.44 -3.05 -11.56
N VAL A 26 -7.75 -3.64 -12.72
CA VAL A 26 -7.70 -2.96 -14.02
C VAL A 26 -9.12 -2.63 -14.47
N GLN A 27 -9.39 -1.34 -14.67
CA GLN A 27 -10.75 -0.82 -14.78
C GLN A 27 -11.17 -0.48 -16.20
N TYR A 28 -12.29 -1.07 -16.64
CA TYR A 28 -12.99 -0.64 -17.84
C TYR A 28 -14.49 -0.54 -17.60
N ARG A 29 -15.03 0.69 -17.68
CA ARG A 29 -16.47 1.03 -17.55
C ARG A 29 -17.04 0.67 -16.13
N ARG A 30 -17.56 1.63 -15.32
CA ARG A 30 -18.17 1.34 -13.97
C ARG A 30 -19.61 1.84 -13.69
N VAL A 31 -20.43 1.05 -12.96
CA VAL A 31 -21.66 1.55 -12.28
C VAL A 31 -21.70 1.15 -10.79
N ASP A 32 -21.19 -0.01 -10.40
CA ASP A 32 -21.19 -0.45 -9.00
C ASP A 32 -19.87 -1.14 -8.64
N ASN A 33 -19.38 -0.92 -7.41
CA ASN A 33 -18.17 -1.54 -6.88
C ASN A 33 -18.34 -1.79 -5.39
N TRP A 34 -18.31 -3.05 -4.93
CA TRP A 34 -18.57 -3.33 -3.51
C TRP A 34 -17.77 -4.47 -2.87
N ILE A 35 -16.75 -5.06 -3.52
CA ILE A 35 -16.17 -6.28 -2.94
C ILE A 35 -14.72 -6.19 -2.46
N GLU A 36 -13.76 -5.48 -3.07
CA GLU A 36 -12.43 -5.26 -2.46
C GLU A 36 -11.75 -3.95 -2.90
N ASP A 37 -12.42 -2.81 -2.70
CA ASP A 37 -11.97 -1.53 -2.13
C ASP A 37 -10.57 -0.88 -2.37
N LEU A 38 -9.51 -1.51 -2.89
CA LEU A 38 -8.22 -0.85 -3.18
C LEU A 38 -7.59 -1.36 -4.50
N PRO A 39 -7.05 -0.48 -5.37
CA PRO A 39 -6.65 -0.85 -6.73
C PRO A 39 -5.36 -1.65 -6.79
N VAL A 40 -4.57 -1.57 -5.72
CA VAL A 40 -3.25 -2.15 -5.59
C VAL A 40 -3.12 -2.55 -4.13
N VAL A 41 -3.00 -3.86 -3.92
CA VAL A 41 -2.90 -4.48 -2.62
C VAL A 41 -1.74 -5.45 -2.67
N LEU A 42 -0.74 -5.23 -1.83
CA LEU A 42 0.34 -6.17 -1.62
C LEU A 42 0.24 -6.73 -0.20
N ARG A 43 0.07 -8.04 -0.07
CA ARG A 43 -0.03 -8.75 1.21
C ARG A 43 1.09 -9.77 1.34
N TRP A 44 1.57 -9.99 2.56
CA TRP A 44 2.58 -11.00 2.87
C TRP A 44 2.25 -11.73 4.17
N HIS A 45 2.95 -12.82 4.42
CA HIS A 45 2.91 -13.52 5.70
C HIS A 45 3.87 -12.86 6.69
N SER A 46 3.38 -12.62 7.91
CA SER A 46 4.12 -11.98 8.98
C SER A 46 3.50 -12.37 10.31
N ASP A 47 4.33 -12.56 11.34
CA ASP A 47 3.87 -12.72 12.72
C ASP A 47 3.39 -11.38 13.32
N ALA A 48 3.94 -10.27 12.82
CA ALA A 48 3.48 -8.93 13.16
C ALA A 48 2.17 -8.57 12.42
N ALA A 49 1.34 -7.74 13.07
CA ALA A 49 0.03 -7.36 12.54
C ALA A 49 0.11 -6.53 11.25
N ASN A 50 -0.97 -6.57 10.46
CA ASN A 50 -1.15 -5.77 9.25
C ASN A 50 -0.03 -5.91 8.20
N PRO A 51 0.27 -7.12 7.69
CA PRO A 51 1.23 -7.31 6.60
C PRO A 51 0.64 -6.93 5.24
N LEU A 52 0.52 -5.63 5.03
CA LEU A 52 -0.28 -5.08 3.95
C LEU A 52 0.20 -3.68 3.53
N PHE A 53 0.68 -3.58 2.29
CA PHE A 53 0.90 -2.33 1.58
C PHE A 53 -0.30 -2.02 0.67
N ARG A 54 -0.67 -0.75 0.62
CA ARG A 54 -1.84 -0.28 -0.14
C ARG A 54 -1.50 1.00 -0.89
N LEU A 55 -2.06 1.14 -2.09
CA LEU A 55 -2.09 2.42 -2.79
C LEU A 55 -3.53 2.97 -2.78
N SER A 56 -3.71 4.23 -2.43
CA SER A 56 -4.97 4.95 -2.66
C SER A 56 -4.74 6.17 -3.54
N VAL A 57 -5.74 6.53 -4.32
CA VAL A 57 -5.76 7.80 -5.03
C VAL A 57 -7.01 8.55 -4.63
N ASP A 58 -6.80 9.62 -3.87
CA ASP A 58 -7.88 10.43 -3.32
C ASP A 58 -8.17 11.59 -4.27
N GLN A 59 -9.45 11.92 -4.44
CA GLN A 59 -9.88 13.09 -5.20
C GLN A 59 -10.83 13.97 -4.42
N GLY A 60 -10.76 15.29 -4.61
CA GLY A 60 -11.72 16.18 -3.99
C GLY A 60 -11.75 16.00 -2.47
N ASN A 61 -12.96 15.75 -1.95
CA ASN A 61 -13.21 15.45 -0.54
C ASN A 61 -13.32 13.94 -0.25
N ALA A 62 -12.96 13.06 -1.19
CA ALA A 62 -12.98 11.61 -0.99
C ALA A 62 -12.03 11.22 0.15
N PRO A 63 -12.47 10.44 1.14
CA PRO A 63 -11.57 10.09 2.23
C PRO A 63 -10.37 9.19 1.81
N ILE A 64 -9.25 9.29 2.51
CA ILE A 64 -8.04 8.46 2.33
C ILE A 64 -8.45 7.01 2.50
N GLY A 65 -8.04 6.21 1.52
CA GLY A 65 -8.43 4.82 1.45
C GLY A 65 -9.89 4.63 1.09
N THR A 66 -10.63 5.66 0.64
CA THR A 66 -11.94 5.41 0.04
C THR A 66 -11.84 4.75 -1.31
N TYR A 67 -12.86 3.92 -1.48
CA TYR A 67 -12.93 2.77 -2.37
C TYR A 67 -13.42 3.15 -3.78
N ASN A 68 -13.73 4.43 -3.96
CA ASN A 68 -14.07 5.03 -5.23
C ASN A 68 -12.77 5.30 -5.97
N GLN A 69 -12.32 4.26 -6.65
CA GLN A 69 -11.28 4.35 -7.64
C GLN A 69 -11.57 5.53 -8.57
N PRO A 70 -10.66 6.49 -8.65
CA PRO A 70 -10.95 7.65 -9.45
C PRO A 70 -10.93 7.21 -10.91
N ALA A 71 -11.89 7.71 -11.70
CA ALA A 71 -11.91 7.53 -13.17
C ALA A 71 -10.59 7.93 -13.86
N ASN A 72 -9.72 8.57 -13.08
CA ASN A 72 -8.49 9.27 -13.36
C ASN A 72 -7.23 8.45 -13.02
N GLN A 73 -7.32 7.15 -12.69
CA GLN A 73 -6.14 6.28 -12.56
C GLN A 73 -6.20 5.08 -13.51
N ARG A 74 -5.07 4.74 -14.14
CA ARG A 74 -4.86 3.48 -14.86
C ARG A 74 -3.75 2.69 -14.19
N VAL A 75 -3.93 1.37 -14.15
CA VAL A 75 -3.02 0.42 -13.52
C VAL A 75 -2.86 -0.77 -14.45
N MET A 76 -1.64 -1.29 -14.56
CA MET A 76 -1.38 -2.63 -15.09
C MET A 76 -0.44 -3.36 -14.16
N GLN A 77 -0.49 -4.69 -14.26
CA GLN A 77 0.43 -5.58 -13.59
C GLN A 77 0.89 -6.66 -14.56
N ASN A 78 2.18 -6.98 -14.50
CA ASN A 78 2.78 -8.13 -15.16
C ASN A 78 3.61 -8.88 -14.12
N GLY A 79 3.15 -10.06 -13.72
CA GLY A 79 3.79 -10.84 -12.66
C GLY A 79 4.00 -10.04 -11.36
N PRO A 80 5.25 -9.91 -10.87
CA PRO A 80 5.57 -9.23 -9.61
C PRO A 80 5.61 -7.69 -9.71
N THR A 81 5.40 -7.12 -10.90
CA THR A 81 5.51 -5.68 -11.15
C THR A 81 4.14 -5.08 -11.40
N ALA A 82 3.83 -3.95 -10.76
CA ALA A 82 2.68 -3.12 -11.07
C ALA A 82 3.11 -1.68 -11.36
N VAL A 83 2.48 -1.06 -12.36
CA VAL A 83 2.69 0.35 -12.71
C VAL A 83 1.36 1.05 -12.88
N GLY A 84 1.33 2.34 -12.62
CA GLY A 84 0.13 3.13 -12.83
C GLY A 84 0.41 4.58 -13.22
N VAL A 85 -0.56 5.16 -13.92
CA VAL A 85 -0.60 6.57 -14.29
C VAL A 85 -1.89 7.20 -13.80
N TYR A 86 -1.80 8.45 -13.44
CA TYR A 86 -2.88 9.23 -12.86
C TYR A 86 -3.06 10.55 -13.61
N LYS A 87 -4.31 10.98 -13.78
CA LYS A 87 -4.69 12.27 -14.35
C LYS A 87 -5.97 12.82 -13.70
N SER A 88 -5.84 13.81 -12.83
CA SER A 88 -6.90 14.63 -12.25
C SER A 88 -7.94 15.15 -13.27
N SER A 89 -9.19 15.29 -12.82
CA SER A 89 -10.30 15.87 -13.59
C SER A 89 -10.40 17.40 -13.45
N GLY A 90 -9.48 18.02 -12.72
CA GLY A 90 -9.42 19.47 -12.46
C GLY A 90 -9.46 19.77 -10.96
N ASP A 91 -8.56 20.67 -10.54
CA ASP A 91 -8.24 21.13 -9.17
C ASP A 91 -7.17 20.32 -8.40
N GLN A 92 -5.92 20.78 -8.46
CA GLN A 92 -4.78 20.16 -7.78
C GLN A 92 -4.90 20.16 -6.26
N THR A 93 -5.72 21.03 -5.67
CA THR A 93 -5.74 21.23 -4.21
C THR A 93 -6.25 20.02 -3.44
N SER A 94 -6.91 19.09 -4.14
CA SER A 94 -7.69 18.03 -3.53
C SER A 94 -7.36 16.62 -4.04
N ASN A 95 -6.36 16.49 -4.92
CA ASN A 95 -6.00 15.23 -5.59
C ASN A 95 -4.64 14.69 -5.12
N TYR A 96 -4.62 13.44 -4.65
CA TYR A 96 -3.44 12.86 -4.03
C TYR A 96 -3.27 11.38 -4.38
N ILE A 97 -2.03 10.94 -4.57
CA ILE A 97 -1.66 9.53 -4.51
C ILE A 97 -1.05 9.28 -3.13
N ASN A 98 -1.52 8.24 -2.44
CA ASN A 98 -0.98 7.82 -1.16
C ASN A 98 -0.49 6.37 -1.26
N ALA A 99 0.78 6.16 -0.96
CA ALA A 99 1.34 4.83 -0.70
C ALA A 99 1.43 4.61 0.81
N LEU A 100 0.68 3.63 1.30
CA LEU A 100 0.52 3.35 2.72
C LEU A 100 1.39 2.16 3.11
N PHE A 101 2.41 2.43 3.93
CA PHE A 101 3.31 1.45 4.51
C PHE A 101 2.89 1.19 5.96
N PRO A 102 2.63 -0.06 6.36
CA PRO A 102 2.26 -0.37 7.73
C PRO A 102 3.40 -0.02 8.69
N ALA A 103 3.09 0.71 9.75
CA ALA A 103 4.02 1.05 10.83
C ALA A 103 3.89 0.09 12.03
N SER A 104 3.26 -1.07 11.83
CA SER A 104 2.97 -2.09 12.85
C SER A 104 4.08 -3.12 13.07
N GLY A 105 5.22 -2.96 12.38
CA GLY A 105 6.37 -3.88 12.46
C GLY A 105 6.30 -5.07 11.50
N SER A 106 5.30 -5.15 10.62
CA SER A 106 5.27 -6.14 9.52
C SER A 106 6.26 -5.83 8.38
N ILE A 107 6.83 -4.63 8.39
CA ILE A 107 8.02 -4.24 7.63
C ILE A 107 9.19 -4.22 8.61
N LEU A 108 10.23 -5.03 8.33
CA LEU A 108 11.43 -5.17 9.16
C LEU A 108 12.38 -3.99 8.95
N GLU A 109 12.55 -3.57 7.69
CA GLU A 109 13.36 -2.41 7.32
C GLU A 109 12.70 -1.66 6.15
N ARG A 110 12.76 -0.33 6.18
CA ARG A 110 12.35 0.55 5.07
C ARG A 110 13.32 1.71 4.97
N ARG A 111 13.76 2.01 3.74
CA ARG A 111 14.64 3.16 3.47
C ARG A 111 14.51 3.64 2.04
N GLU A 112 15.05 4.83 1.78
CA GLU A 112 15.07 5.42 0.45
C GLU A 112 16.43 5.19 -0.22
N VAL A 113 16.44 4.67 -1.46
CA VAL A 113 17.65 4.43 -2.25
C VAL A 113 17.37 4.77 -3.71
N GLY A 114 18.12 5.71 -4.32
CA GLY A 114 17.94 6.06 -5.74
C GLY A 114 16.54 6.59 -6.09
N GLY A 115 15.86 7.23 -5.13
CA GLY A 115 14.47 7.69 -5.28
C GLY A 115 13.42 6.58 -5.20
N TRP A 116 13.81 5.34 -4.88
CA TRP A 116 12.92 4.26 -4.51
C TRP A 116 12.74 4.21 -3.00
N THR A 117 11.54 3.90 -2.52
CA THR A 117 11.32 3.38 -1.18
C THR A 117 11.41 1.87 -1.23
N VAL A 118 12.47 1.29 -0.67
CA VAL A 118 12.67 -0.17 -0.59
C VAL A 118 12.29 -0.67 0.80
N ALA A 119 11.74 -1.87 0.87
CA ALA A 119 11.27 -2.47 2.10
C ALA A 119 11.57 -3.97 2.17
N ASP A 120 12.00 -4.40 3.35
CA ASP A 120 12.08 -5.79 3.78
C ASP A 120 10.84 -6.15 4.59
N ALA A 121 10.07 -7.12 4.11
CA ALA A 121 8.86 -7.64 4.74
C ALA A 121 9.06 -9.06 5.33
N GLY A 122 10.30 -9.52 5.44
CA GLY A 122 10.69 -10.85 5.92
C GLY A 122 10.56 -11.93 4.84
N SER A 123 9.35 -12.15 4.34
CA SER A 123 9.11 -13.17 3.30
C SER A 123 9.37 -12.66 1.87
N MET A 124 9.49 -11.35 1.71
CA MET A 124 9.64 -10.69 0.40
C MET A 124 10.34 -9.34 0.54
N TYR A 125 10.88 -8.88 -0.58
CA TYR A 125 11.28 -7.49 -0.78
C TYR A 125 10.29 -6.79 -1.70
N PHE A 126 10.04 -5.51 -1.45
CA PHE A 126 9.35 -4.67 -2.41
C PHE A 126 9.95 -3.27 -2.49
N ALA A 127 9.76 -2.64 -3.64
CA ALA A 127 10.19 -1.30 -3.91
C ALA A 127 9.06 -0.50 -4.53
N TYR A 128 8.83 0.70 -4.01
CA TYR A 128 7.85 1.63 -4.54
C TYR A 128 8.54 2.91 -4.99
N LYS A 129 8.17 3.42 -6.15
CA LYS A 129 8.63 4.72 -6.64
C LYS A 129 7.48 5.51 -7.22
N LEU A 130 7.47 6.78 -6.87
CA LEU A 130 6.52 7.74 -7.36
C LEU A 130 7.26 8.73 -8.26
N MET A 131 6.67 9.08 -9.41
CA MET A 131 7.34 9.90 -10.41
C MET A 131 7.34 11.39 -10.07
N LYS A 132 6.35 11.85 -9.30
CA LYS A 132 6.34 13.20 -8.73
C LYS A 132 6.80 13.18 -7.27
N PRO A 133 7.36 14.30 -6.77
CA PRO A 133 7.73 14.41 -5.36
C PRO A 133 6.56 14.06 -4.44
N GLY A 134 6.87 13.37 -3.34
CA GLY A 134 5.93 13.07 -2.27
C GLY A 134 6.48 13.52 -0.93
N THR A 135 5.57 13.68 0.03
CA THR A 135 5.85 14.03 1.42
C THR A 135 5.42 12.87 2.30
N TRP A 136 6.26 12.54 3.28
CA TRP A 136 5.96 11.51 4.28
C TRP A 136 5.08 12.05 5.40
N TYR A 137 4.08 11.26 5.77
CA TYR A 137 3.22 11.51 6.91
C TYR A 137 3.12 10.26 7.78
N HIS A 138 3.09 10.45 9.09
CA HIS A 138 2.78 9.37 10.03
C HIS A 138 1.35 9.53 10.55
N GLN A 139 0.54 8.49 10.37
CA GLN A 139 -0.86 8.46 10.77
C GLN A 139 -1.12 7.27 11.70
N THR A 140 -1.67 7.53 12.87
CA THR A 140 -2.15 6.53 13.81
C THR A 140 -3.68 6.43 13.79
N PRO A 141 -4.28 5.37 14.36
CA PRO A 141 -5.74 5.26 14.55
C PRO A 141 -6.37 6.41 15.35
N ASN A 142 -5.58 7.02 16.24
CA ASN A 142 -6.05 8.07 17.17
C ASN A 142 -5.82 9.49 16.65
N ASP A 143 -5.07 9.64 15.56
CA ASP A 143 -4.79 10.94 14.96
C ASP A 143 -6.07 11.52 14.32
N PRO A 144 -6.22 12.85 14.32
CA PRO A 144 -7.40 13.46 13.73
C PRO A 144 -7.49 13.13 12.24
N ALA A 145 -8.71 12.82 11.83
CA ALA A 145 -9.24 12.80 10.48
C ALA A 145 -8.42 13.52 9.41
N ASN A 146 -8.13 14.80 9.65
CA ASN A 146 -7.58 15.74 8.70
C ASN A 146 -6.06 15.96 8.84
N LYS A 147 -5.36 15.14 9.64
CA LYS A 147 -3.90 15.27 9.83
C LYS A 147 -3.15 15.14 8.52
N VAL A 148 -3.57 14.21 7.66
CA VAL A 148 -2.93 13.94 6.36
C VAL A 148 -3.68 14.63 5.21
N LYS A 149 -4.97 14.98 5.41
CA LYS A 149 -5.79 15.69 4.43
C LYS A 149 -6.43 16.92 5.08
N THR A 150 -5.96 18.11 4.74
CA THR A 150 -6.39 19.40 5.34
C THR A 150 -7.81 19.86 4.97
N THR A 151 -8.68 18.97 4.48
CA THR A 151 -10.07 19.33 4.16
C THR A 151 -10.88 19.61 5.42
N SER A 152 -11.83 20.55 5.31
CA SER A 152 -12.69 21.02 6.40
C SER A 152 -13.74 20.02 6.89
N GLN A 153 -13.80 18.80 6.33
CA GLN A 153 -14.73 17.75 6.72
C GLN A 153 -14.01 16.63 7.49
N THR A 154 -14.66 16.10 8.53
CA THR A 154 -14.18 14.99 9.36
C THR A 154 -14.05 13.72 8.52
N HIS A 155 -12.83 13.48 8.10
CA HIS A 155 -12.36 12.32 7.38
C HIS A 155 -12.29 11.05 8.29
N PRO A 156 -12.62 9.84 7.83
CA PRO A 156 -12.49 8.62 8.59
C PRO A 156 -11.06 8.08 8.51
N THR A 157 -10.05 8.80 9.02
CA THR A 157 -8.85 8.09 9.50
C THR A 157 -9.15 7.43 10.85
N ALA A 158 -10.25 7.83 11.52
CA ALA A 158 -10.82 7.15 12.68
C ALA A 158 -11.21 5.68 12.43
N SER A 159 -11.23 5.22 11.17
CA SER A 159 -11.45 3.80 10.82
C SER A 159 -10.18 3.02 10.54
N LEU A 160 -8.99 3.65 10.55
CA LEU A 160 -7.74 2.92 10.45
C LEU A 160 -7.55 2.10 11.72
N SER A 161 -7.44 0.78 11.58
CA SER A 161 -7.15 -0.11 12.71
C SER A 161 -5.67 -0.13 13.09
N TYR A 162 -4.78 0.41 12.24
CA TYR A 162 -3.33 0.36 12.40
C TYR A 162 -2.68 1.69 12.02
N SER A 163 -1.46 1.91 12.52
CA SER A 163 -0.62 3.04 12.13
C SER A 163 0.04 2.81 10.76
N TYR A 164 0.23 3.88 10.01
CA TYR A 164 0.86 3.87 8.69
C TYR A 164 1.85 5.03 8.53
N ASP A 165 2.94 4.75 7.84
CA ASP A 165 3.77 5.74 7.18
C ASP A 165 3.24 5.91 5.75
N ILE A 166 2.83 7.13 5.41
CA ILE A 166 2.13 7.43 4.17
C ILE A 166 3.02 8.34 3.32
N LEU A 167 3.48 7.84 2.18
CA LEU A 167 4.10 8.68 1.15
C LEU A 167 2.99 9.25 0.27
N ARG A 168 2.78 10.56 0.36
CA ARG A 168 1.68 11.26 -0.29
C ARG A 168 2.19 12.27 -1.29
N SER A 169 1.61 12.28 -2.49
CA SER A 169 1.96 13.25 -3.53
C SER A 169 0.74 13.90 -4.13
N GLN A 170 0.87 15.21 -4.31
CA GLN A 170 -0.16 16.08 -4.85
C GLN A 170 0.26 16.55 -6.23
N ALA A 171 -0.38 16.01 -7.27
CA ALA A 171 -0.13 16.40 -8.65
C ALA A 171 -1.36 16.10 -9.51
N ASP A 172 -1.62 16.93 -10.53
CA ASP A 172 -2.67 16.66 -11.50
C ASP A 172 -2.36 15.45 -12.38
N LYS A 173 -1.08 15.19 -12.62
CA LYS A 173 -0.60 14.06 -13.41
C LYS A 173 0.54 13.41 -12.66
N ASN A 174 0.51 12.08 -12.57
CA ASN A 174 1.52 11.36 -11.82
C ASN A 174 1.66 9.93 -12.34
N GLY A 175 2.74 9.28 -11.96
CA GLY A 175 3.01 7.89 -12.25
C GLY A 175 3.61 7.23 -11.02
N TRP A 176 3.47 5.91 -10.93
CA TRP A 176 4.08 5.14 -9.87
C TRP A 176 4.43 3.74 -10.36
N VAL A 177 5.38 3.12 -9.67
CA VAL A 177 5.82 1.75 -9.86
C VAL A 177 5.93 1.05 -8.52
N LEU A 178 5.50 -0.21 -8.50
CA LEU A 178 5.69 -1.16 -7.42
C LEU A 178 6.35 -2.42 -8.00
N ASP A 179 7.56 -2.72 -7.54
CA ASP A 179 8.26 -3.95 -7.87
C ASP A 179 8.40 -4.83 -6.64
N THR A 180 8.28 -6.14 -6.83
CA THR A 180 8.31 -7.12 -5.74
C THR A 180 9.21 -8.30 -6.09
N ALA A 181 9.75 -8.95 -5.06
CA ALA A 181 10.50 -10.19 -5.21
C ALA A 181 10.43 -11.04 -3.97
N ASP A 182 10.54 -12.37 -4.14
CA ASP A 182 10.76 -13.28 -3.03
C ASP A 182 12.08 -12.91 -2.32
N ALA A 183 12.09 -12.92 -0.99
CA ALA A 183 13.30 -12.60 -0.23
C ALA A 183 14.44 -13.57 -0.57
N SER A 184 14.12 -14.84 -0.86
CA SER A 184 15.08 -15.86 -1.27
C SER A 184 15.78 -15.61 -2.61
N ALA A 185 15.30 -14.65 -3.42
CA ALA A 185 15.94 -14.30 -4.69
C ALA A 185 17.17 -13.39 -4.51
N TYR A 186 17.35 -12.81 -3.33
CA TYR A 186 18.43 -11.89 -3.00
C TYR A 186 19.08 -12.30 -1.67
N ALA A 187 20.35 -11.94 -1.47
CA ALA A 187 21.04 -12.24 -0.23
C ALA A 187 20.49 -11.42 0.96
N ASP A 188 20.13 -10.16 0.67
CA ASP A 188 19.65 -9.16 1.62
C ASP A 188 18.96 -7.99 0.87
N LEU A 189 18.49 -6.99 1.63
CA LEU A 189 17.86 -5.78 1.08
C LEU A 189 18.84 -4.92 0.25
N ASP A 190 20.14 -4.94 0.57
CA ASP A 190 21.18 -4.22 -0.20
C ASP A 190 21.33 -4.81 -1.61
N ALA A 191 21.35 -6.15 -1.72
CA ALA A 191 21.41 -6.87 -2.99
C ALA A 191 20.15 -6.62 -3.83
N PHE A 192 18.96 -6.62 -3.20
CA PHE A 192 17.71 -6.26 -3.86
C PHE A 192 17.73 -4.82 -4.39
N ALA A 193 18.09 -3.85 -3.54
CA ALA A 193 18.16 -2.44 -3.94
C ALA A 193 19.20 -2.19 -5.04
N SER A 194 20.34 -2.88 -4.99
CA SER A 194 21.39 -2.79 -6.00
C SER A 194 20.91 -3.34 -7.35
N ALA A 195 20.24 -4.50 -7.35
CA ALA A 195 19.64 -5.07 -8.56
C ALA A 195 18.55 -4.16 -9.14
N LEU A 196 17.69 -3.60 -8.28
CA LEU A 196 16.66 -2.65 -8.69
C LEU A 196 17.27 -1.44 -9.41
N ILE A 197 18.30 -0.81 -8.83
CA ILE A 197 18.94 0.38 -9.42
C ILE A 197 19.74 0.04 -10.69
N GLY A 198 20.38 -1.13 -10.73
CA GLY A 198 21.21 -1.56 -11.86
C GLY A 198 20.42 -2.06 -13.07
N THR A 199 19.22 -2.61 -12.84
CA THR A 199 18.40 -3.21 -13.90
C THR A 199 17.32 -2.26 -14.40
N THR A 200 16.63 -1.56 -13.50
CA THR A 200 15.38 -0.87 -13.85
C THR A 200 15.60 0.47 -14.53
N SER A 201 14.67 0.87 -15.39
CA SER A 201 14.68 2.19 -16.02
C SER A 201 13.26 2.72 -16.26
N MET A 202 13.11 4.04 -16.38
CA MET A 202 11.82 4.71 -16.50
C MET A 202 11.89 5.81 -17.56
N ASP A 203 10.93 5.82 -18.48
CA ASP A 203 10.63 6.98 -19.32
C ASP A 203 9.38 7.69 -18.78
N VAL A 204 9.60 8.92 -18.29
CA VAL A 204 8.58 9.81 -17.73
C VAL A 204 8.39 11.07 -18.56
N SER A 205 8.99 11.14 -19.76
CA SER A 205 8.97 12.33 -20.63
C SER A 205 7.56 12.74 -21.06
N HIS A 206 6.63 11.79 -21.08
CA HIS A 206 5.22 11.97 -21.44
C HIS A 206 4.28 12.07 -20.23
N LEU A 207 4.80 12.19 -19.01
CA LEU A 207 3.97 12.25 -17.82
C LEU A 207 3.13 13.53 -17.75
N GLU A 208 3.60 14.61 -18.40
CA GLU A 208 2.91 15.90 -18.47
C GLU A 208 1.97 16.05 -19.66
N ASP A 209 1.85 15.02 -20.52
CA ASP A 209 0.98 15.09 -21.68
C ASP A 209 -0.50 15.15 -21.30
N ALA A 210 -1.35 15.46 -22.27
CA ALA A 210 -2.80 15.43 -22.06
C ALA A 210 -3.26 14.05 -21.55
N ASN A 211 -2.59 12.98 -21.97
CA ASN A 211 -2.77 11.62 -21.50
C ASN A 211 -1.42 11.12 -20.97
N PRO A 212 -1.18 11.17 -19.65
CA PRO A 212 0.09 10.78 -19.06
C PRO A 212 0.50 9.37 -19.47
N ARG A 213 1.77 9.20 -19.85
CA ARG A 213 2.36 7.90 -20.17
C ARG A 213 3.60 7.64 -19.33
N LEU A 214 3.79 6.39 -18.96
CA LEU A 214 4.94 5.86 -18.24
C LEU A 214 5.40 4.58 -18.93
N VAL A 215 6.68 4.52 -19.29
CA VAL A 215 7.34 3.28 -19.72
C VAL A 215 8.32 2.86 -18.62
N TYR A 216 8.25 1.61 -18.20
CA TYR A 216 9.07 1.05 -17.14
C TYR A 216 9.72 -0.26 -17.56
N HIS A 217 11.05 -0.32 -17.47
CA HIS A 217 11.79 -1.58 -17.58
C HIS A 217 11.89 -2.21 -16.18
N SER A 218 11.23 -3.35 -15.99
CA SER A 218 11.06 -3.98 -14.69
C SER A 218 12.29 -4.74 -14.21
N LEU A 219 12.28 -5.07 -12.92
CA LEU A 219 13.26 -5.97 -12.34
C LEU A 219 13.21 -7.39 -12.94
N SER A 220 12.05 -7.80 -13.49
CA SER A 220 11.90 -9.06 -14.25
C SER A 220 12.45 -9.00 -15.67
N GLY A 221 12.82 -7.80 -16.16
CA GLY A 221 13.34 -7.57 -17.50
C GLY A 221 12.28 -7.28 -18.57
N ASP A 222 11.02 -7.08 -18.17
CA ASP A 222 9.92 -6.75 -19.08
C ASP A 222 9.74 -5.23 -19.18
N ASP A 223 9.39 -4.75 -20.37
CA ASP A 223 8.98 -3.36 -20.59
C ASP A 223 7.46 -3.22 -20.41
N LEU A 224 7.05 -2.43 -19.42
CA LEU A 224 5.66 -2.10 -19.13
C LEU A 224 5.37 -0.67 -19.61
N ASP A 225 4.52 -0.52 -20.62
CA ASP A 225 4.12 0.77 -21.18
C ASP A 225 2.64 1.02 -20.91
N ILE A 226 2.37 2.01 -20.06
CA ILE A 226 1.03 2.42 -19.70
C ILE A 226 0.77 3.86 -20.11
N THR A 227 -0.31 4.08 -20.85
CA THR A 227 -0.82 5.40 -21.21
C THR A 227 -2.21 5.60 -20.62
N PHE A 228 -2.43 6.75 -20.00
CA PHE A 228 -3.73 7.12 -19.47
C PHE A 228 -4.77 7.20 -20.61
N ASP A 229 -5.88 6.51 -20.45
CA ASP A 229 -7.07 6.66 -21.29
C ASP A 229 -8.29 6.99 -20.43
N SER A 230 -9.45 7.26 -21.03
CA SER A 230 -10.70 7.50 -20.29
C SER A 230 -11.47 6.22 -19.91
N ALA A 231 -10.91 5.03 -20.17
CA ALA A 231 -11.53 3.71 -19.96
C ALA A 231 -12.96 3.60 -20.54
N SER A 232 -13.26 4.36 -21.59
CA SER A 232 -14.55 4.33 -22.30
C SER A 232 -14.66 3.13 -23.25
N GLN A 233 -13.53 2.51 -23.59
CA GLN A 233 -13.40 1.30 -24.39
C GLN A 233 -12.49 0.30 -23.69
N ALA A 234 -12.49 -0.96 -24.15
CA ALA A 234 -11.50 -1.95 -23.76
C ALA A 234 -10.07 -1.40 -23.99
N PRO A 235 -9.08 -1.87 -23.21
CA PRO A 235 -7.69 -1.44 -23.38
C PRO A 235 -7.25 -1.68 -24.81
N GLY A 236 -6.98 -0.60 -25.54
CA GLY A 236 -6.33 -0.67 -26.84
C GLY A 236 -4.82 -0.83 -26.65
N ALA A 237 -4.04 -0.13 -27.48
CA ALA A 237 -2.59 -0.03 -27.37
C ALA A 237 -2.09 0.83 -26.18
N THR A 238 -2.85 0.90 -25.08
CA THR A 238 -2.56 1.76 -23.91
C THR A 238 -1.91 1.02 -22.75
N HIS A 239 -1.92 -0.32 -22.78
CA HIS A 239 -1.26 -1.17 -21.78
C HIS A 239 -0.49 -2.26 -22.52
N LEU A 240 0.82 -2.08 -22.65
CA LEU A 240 1.69 -2.97 -23.41
C LEU A 240 2.72 -3.63 -22.50
N VAL A 241 2.99 -4.91 -22.72
CA VAL A 241 4.13 -5.65 -22.18
C VAL A 241 5.02 -6.02 -23.36
N ASN A 242 6.28 -5.58 -23.35
CA ASN A 242 7.25 -5.81 -24.43
C ASN A 242 6.67 -5.42 -25.81
N GLY A 243 5.97 -4.28 -25.88
CA GLY A 243 5.33 -3.77 -27.09
C GLY A 243 4.04 -4.49 -27.50
N THR A 244 3.59 -5.50 -26.76
CA THR A 244 2.38 -6.28 -27.06
C THR A 244 1.25 -5.89 -26.11
N ALA A 245 0.06 -5.60 -26.66
CA ALA A 245 -1.10 -5.26 -25.84
C ALA A 245 -1.52 -6.44 -24.95
N ILE A 246 -1.85 -6.15 -23.69
CA ILE A 246 -2.36 -7.16 -22.76
C ILE A 246 -3.78 -7.55 -23.16
N ASP A 247 -4.00 -8.86 -23.38
CA ASP A 247 -5.33 -9.41 -23.61
C ASP A 247 -6.08 -9.62 -22.28
N TYR A 248 -6.65 -8.54 -21.75
CA TYR A 248 -7.47 -8.61 -20.53
C TYR A 248 -8.77 -9.40 -20.72
N ASP A 249 -9.28 -9.55 -21.95
CA ASP A 249 -10.49 -10.34 -22.22
C ASP A 249 -10.26 -11.84 -21.99
N SER A 250 -9.01 -12.30 -22.09
CA SER A 250 -8.62 -13.67 -21.71
C SER A 250 -8.62 -13.92 -20.20
N PHE A 251 -8.68 -12.87 -19.37
CA PHE A 251 -8.58 -13.01 -17.92
C PHE A 251 -9.91 -13.54 -17.41
N VAL A 252 -9.91 -14.79 -16.96
CA VAL A 252 -11.09 -15.40 -16.36
C VAL A 252 -11.30 -14.76 -15.00
N LEU A 253 -12.31 -13.89 -14.89
CA LEU A 253 -12.92 -13.60 -13.59
C LEU A 253 -13.37 -14.95 -13.04
N ASP A 254 -12.73 -15.43 -11.97
CA ASP A 254 -13.04 -16.74 -11.43
C ASP A 254 -14.55 -16.82 -11.12
N ARG A 255 -15.30 -17.50 -12.00
CA ARG A 255 -16.75 -17.65 -11.87
C ARG A 255 -17.14 -18.44 -10.62
N ARG A 256 -16.19 -19.07 -9.92
CA ARG A 256 -16.45 -19.88 -8.73
C ARG A 256 -16.90 -19.07 -7.52
N PHE A 257 -16.69 -17.76 -7.50
CA PHE A 257 -17.20 -16.91 -6.41
C PHE A 257 -18.62 -16.35 -6.66
N GLY A 258 -19.18 -16.50 -7.86
CA GLY A 258 -20.41 -15.80 -8.28
C GLY A 258 -21.69 -16.62 -8.36
N ALA A 259 -21.68 -17.91 -8.02
CA ALA A 259 -22.89 -18.74 -8.10
C ALA A 259 -22.88 -19.86 -7.05
N GLY A 260 -23.05 -19.51 -5.78
CA GLY A 260 -23.19 -20.53 -4.74
C GLY A 260 -23.18 -20.12 -3.28
N SER A 261 -23.13 -18.83 -2.90
CA SER A 261 -23.19 -18.44 -1.48
C SER A 261 -24.62 -18.40 -0.94
N ASP A 262 -25.37 -19.47 -1.15
CA ASP A 262 -26.59 -19.72 -0.40
C ASP A 262 -26.59 -21.20 0.04
N ARG A 263 -25.78 -21.50 1.07
CA ARG A 263 -26.07 -22.40 2.20
C ARG A 263 -24.80 -22.83 2.94
N SER A 264 -24.86 -22.63 4.26
CA SER A 264 -24.16 -23.34 5.34
C SER A 264 -22.64 -23.44 5.30
N GLY A 265 -22.01 -22.79 6.29
CA GLY A 265 -20.59 -22.98 6.56
C GLY A 265 -20.26 -24.40 7.02
N GLU A 266 -19.05 -24.82 6.66
CA GLU A 266 -18.23 -25.80 7.37
C GLU A 266 -16.86 -25.82 6.67
N PHE A 267 -15.86 -25.15 7.23
CA PHE A 267 -14.47 -25.50 6.97
C PHE A 267 -14.18 -26.78 7.77
N GLY A 268 -14.60 -27.91 7.21
CA GLY A 268 -14.40 -29.24 7.79
C GLY A 268 -13.17 -29.92 7.21
N GLU A 269 -12.05 -29.84 7.92
CA GLU A 269 -10.94 -30.79 7.80
C GLU A 269 -11.46 -32.21 8.05
N ARG A 270 -11.43 -33.09 7.03
CA ARG A 270 -11.62 -34.52 7.19
C ARG A 270 -10.31 -35.26 6.93
N ARG A 271 -9.59 -35.59 8.00
CA ARG A 271 -8.83 -36.85 8.12
C ARG A 271 -9.34 -37.59 9.35
N GLY A 272 -9.87 -38.78 9.12
CA GLY A 272 -10.61 -39.55 10.12
C GLY A 272 -9.76 -40.42 11.02
N TYR A 273 -10.39 -40.90 12.10
CA TYR A 273 -10.33 -42.26 12.66
C TYR A 273 -11.45 -42.40 13.73
N PRO A 274 -11.82 -43.63 14.18
CA PRO A 274 -13.20 -44.07 14.21
C PRO A 274 -13.84 -44.00 15.60
N THR A 275 -15.15 -44.13 15.59
CA THR A 275 -16.07 -44.14 16.73
C THR A 275 -15.92 -45.39 17.61
N SER A 276 -15.94 -45.19 18.93
CA SER A 276 -16.57 -46.17 19.84
C SER A 276 -17.11 -45.54 21.13
N ARG A 277 -18.45 -45.59 21.21
CA ARG A 277 -19.33 -45.90 22.36
C ARG A 277 -19.30 -45.05 23.66
N ARG A 278 -20.45 -44.36 23.84
CA ARG A 278 -21.32 -44.32 25.04
C ARG A 278 -20.75 -44.84 26.37
N ALA A 279 -20.76 -43.97 27.38
CA ALA A 279 -21.39 -44.26 28.67
C ALA A 279 -21.89 -42.95 29.31
N GLU A 280 -23.18 -42.93 29.65
CA GLU A 280 -23.84 -41.92 30.46
C GLU A 280 -23.42 -42.06 31.93
N ALA A 281 -23.26 -40.95 32.65
CA ALA A 281 -23.59 -40.87 34.07
C ALA A 281 -23.79 -39.40 34.50
N ARG A 282 -24.97 -39.13 35.04
CA ARG A 282 -25.38 -37.90 35.75
C ARG A 282 -24.81 -37.90 37.17
N THR A 283 -24.41 -36.71 37.66
CA THR A 283 -24.71 -36.10 38.99
C THR A 283 -23.88 -34.80 39.11
N SER A 284 -24.41 -33.58 39.23
CA SER A 284 -25.07 -32.96 40.40
C SER A 284 -24.18 -32.88 41.66
N MET A 285 -23.50 -31.75 41.89
CA MET A 285 -23.62 -30.87 43.09
C MET A 285 -22.40 -29.99 43.37
N ALA A 286 -22.71 -28.77 43.84
CA ALA A 286 -21.99 -27.94 44.82
C ALA A 286 -20.76 -27.09 44.40
N CYS A 287 -21.02 -25.79 44.21
CA CYS A 287 -20.34 -24.72 44.96
C CYS A 287 -20.61 -24.92 46.48
N PRO A 288 -19.75 -24.46 47.44
CA PRO A 288 -19.46 -23.02 47.56
C PRO A 288 -18.18 -22.56 48.33
N CYS A 289 -17.96 -21.24 48.29
CA CYS A 289 -17.31 -20.34 49.28
C CYS A 289 -15.79 -20.42 49.57
N TRP A 290 -15.09 -19.29 49.38
CA TRP A 290 -14.64 -18.42 50.49
C TRP A 290 -14.22 -17.01 50.03
N SER A 291 -14.78 -16.01 50.72
CA SER A 291 -14.32 -14.61 50.84
C SER A 291 -13.11 -14.56 51.82
N THR A 292 -12.36 -13.50 52.11
CA THR A 292 -12.60 -12.06 52.27
C THR A 292 -11.26 -11.40 52.67
N ALA A 293 -11.21 -10.05 52.59
CA ALA A 293 -10.49 -9.12 53.48
C ALA A 293 -9.12 -8.50 53.06
N ALA A 294 -9.16 -7.17 52.87
CA ALA A 294 -8.12 -6.22 53.27
C ALA A 294 -8.26 -5.88 54.78
N PRO A 295 -7.28 -5.24 55.49
CA PRO A 295 -7.09 -3.77 55.37
C PRO A 295 -5.67 -3.20 55.69
N GLY A 296 -5.43 -1.94 55.27
CA GLY A 296 -4.80 -0.87 56.08
C GLY A 296 -3.29 -0.61 56.04
N GLY A 297 -2.89 0.67 55.90
CA GLY A 297 -1.76 1.25 56.66
C GLY A 297 -0.61 1.97 55.91
N ASP A 298 -0.83 3.25 55.61
CA ASP A 298 0.01 4.46 55.80
C ASP A 298 1.53 4.62 55.54
N GLU A 299 1.82 5.86 55.08
CA GLU A 299 3.01 6.74 55.19
C GLU A 299 4.38 6.44 54.52
N GLY A 300 4.88 7.43 53.76
CA GLY A 300 6.29 7.51 53.32
C GLY A 300 6.57 8.52 52.21
N VAL A 301 6.86 9.77 52.59
CA VAL A 301 7.11 10.94 51.72
C VAL A 301 8.60 11.11 51.37
N ARG A 302 8.91 11.16 50.04
CA ARG A 302 10.02 11.84 49.29
C ARG A 302 11.50 11.41 49.48
N PRO A 303 12.43 11.79 48.55
CA PRO A 303 12.29 12.08 47.11
C PRO A 303 13.30 11.31 46.23
N ALA A 304 13.08 11.38 44.91
CA ALA A 304 13.96 10.94 43.85
C ALA A 304 14.83 12.09 43.29
N ARG A 305 15.83 11.69 42.48
CA ARG A 305 16.64 12.44 41.50
C ARG A 305 17.89 13.17 42.06
N ASP A 306 19.11 13.05 41.52
CA ASP A 306 19.61 12.59 40.22
C ASP A 306 21.03 11.96 40.35
N GLN A 307 21.29 10.92 39.56
CA GLN A 307 22.62 10.42 39.20
C GLN A 307 22.69 10.28 37.67
N LEU A 308 23.92 10.33 37.13
CA LEU A 308 24.38 10.38 35.73
C LEU A 308 24.73 11.81 35.33
N GLY A 309 25.99 12.21 35.12
CA GLY A 309 27.16 11.47 34.66
C GLY A 309 27.23 11.54 33.13
N LEU A 310 27.98 12.50 32.59
CA LEU A 310 28.51 12.38 31.23
C LEU A 310 29.81 13.16 31.05
N VAL A 311 30.68 12.51 30.30
CA VAL A 311 32.10 12.76 30.01
C VAL A 311 32.25 13.60 28.73
N LEU A 312 33.37 14.33 28.68
CA LEU A 312 34.08 14.97 27.55
C LEU A 312 33.53 14.81 26.11
N ARG A 313 33.64 15.90 25.33
CA ARG A 313 34.61 15.98 24.21
C ARG A 313 34.83 17.42 23.72
N GLU A 314 36.12 17.74 23.57
CA GLU A 314 36.67 18.90 22.86
C GLU A 314 36.74 18.64 21.34
N ALA A 315 36.74 19.77 20.62
CA ALA A 315 37.43 20.11 19.36
C ALA A 315 37.09 19.34 18.06
N VAL A 316 36.79 20.11 17.00
CA VAL A 316 37.70 20.34 15.85
C VAL A 316 37.22 21.56 15.06
N ASP A 317 38.11 22.55 14.92
CA ASP A 317 38.09 23.64 13.94
C ASP A 317 38.17 23.12 12.49
N VAL A 318 37.67 23.88 11.51
CA VAL A 318 38.46 24.33 10.35
C VAL A 318 37.69 25.42 9.60
N ALA A 319 38.45 26.47 9.29
CA ALA A 319 38.09 27.68 8.58
C ALA A 319 37.70 27.46 7.11
N GLU A 320 36.91 28.40 6.56
CA GLU A 320 37.24 28.94 5.24
C GLU A 320 36.81 30.40 5.09
N GLN A 321 37.66 31.11 4.34
CA GLN A 321 37.81 32.54 4.22
C GLN A 321 37.15 33.08 2.94
N SER A 322 36.73 34.35 2.99
CA SER A 322 36.81 35.34 1.90
C SER A 322 35.85 35.30 0.68
N LEU A 323 34.85 36.20 0.74
CA LEU A 323 34.31 37.18 -0.25
C LEU A 323 35.07 37.37 -1.61
N PRO A 324 34.43 37.85 -2.73
CA PRO A 324 33.69 39.12 -2.73
C PRO A 324 32.51 39.36 -3.70
N VAL A 325 31.84 40.47 -3.36
CA VAL A 325 30.77 41.20 -4.03
C VAL A 325 31.15 41.66 -5.44
N GLY A 326 30.31 41.35 -6.42
CA GLY A 326 30.40 41.83 -7.81
C GLY A 326 29.18 42.65 -8.23
N ARG A 327 29.37 43.96 -8.36
CA ARG A 327 28.50 44.93 -9.06
C ARG A 327 28.22 44.49 -10.51
N ARG A 328 26.99 44.66 -11.01
CA ARG A 328 26.75 45.08 -12.41
C ARG A 328 25.57 46.06 -12.53
N VAL A 329 25.82 47.04 -13.39
CA VAL A 329 25.01 48.16 -13.83
C VAL A 329 24.52 47.83 -15.25
N ARG A 330 23.19 47.88 -15.48
CA ARG A 330 22.40 48.27 -16.69
C ARG A 330 22.71 47.61 -18.05
N PRO A 331 21.84 47.71 -19.09
CA PRO A 331 21.01 48.85 -19.55
C PRO A 331 19.75 49.15 -18.73
#